data_AF-A0A9D8YAL7-F1
#
_entry.id   AF-A0A9D8YAL7-F1
#
_cell.length_a   1.000
_cell.length_b   1.000
_cell.length_c   1.000
_cell.angle_alpha   90.00
_cell.angle_beta   90.00
_cell.angle_gamma   90.00
#
_symmetry.space_group_name_H-M   'P 1'
#
loop_
_entity.id
_entity.type
_entity.pdbx_description
1 polymer ?
#
loop_
_entity_poly.entity_id
_entity_poly.type
_entity_poly.pdbx_seq_one_letter_code
_entity_poly.pdbx_strand_id
1 'polypeptide(L)'
;MLDWFKKGALIITLVFIYFFGIREIRGVILDTHLGTILPQDYGEIQNGLFFTELSSVSFSFYNKTRVIHKFWVYKIPFGLFFLLACIGLIILYANSKFYYYLIGIQIIGGAISFLFLLLTISISDHFIVVPDLISRYLTPLCSLGLVALTYIQQKEAPEA
;
A
#
# COMPACT_ATOMS: atom_id res chain seq x y z
N MET A 1 34.04 1.27 -4.64
CA MET A 1 33.51 2.54 -5.20
C MET A 1 32.49 2.28 -6.31
N LEU A 2 32.81 1.44 -7.30
CA LEU A 2 31.91 1.08 -8.40
C LEU A 2 30.56 0.49 -7.95
N ASP A 3 30.56 -0.32 -6.88
CA ASP A 3 29.34 -0.95 -6.35
C ASP A 3 28.35 0.05 -5.73
N TRP A 4 28.86 1.07 -5.02
CA TRP A 4 28.04 2.15 -4.48
C TRP A 4 27.42 3.00 -5.59
N PHE A 5 28.15 3.20 -6.69
CA PHE A 5 27.62 3.91 -7.86
C PHE A 5 26.51 3.11 -8.54
N LYS A 6 26.68 1.79 -8.72
CA LYS A 6 25.64 0.90 -9.25
C LYS A 6 24.38 0.91 -8.38
N LYS A 7 24.52 0.84 -7.05
CA LYS A 7 23.38 0.97 -6.11
C LYS A 7 22.65 2.29 -6.29
N GLY A 8 23.41 3.39 -6.31
CA GLY A 8 22.85 4.72 -6.50
C GLY A 8 22.05 4.84 -7.80
N ALA A 9 22.63 4.38 -8.91
CA ALA A 9 21.96 4.39 -10.22
C ALA A 9 20.69 3.54 -10.22
N LEU A 10 20.72 2.36 -9.58
CA LEU A 10 19.56 1.46 -9.52
C LEU A 10 18.45 2.03 -8.62
N ILE A 11 18.80 2.65 -7.49
CA ILE A 11 17.84 3.34 -6.62
C ILE A 11 17.21 4.54 -7.35
N ILE A 12 18.00 5.35 -8.06
CA ILE A 12 17.48 6.48 -8.84
C ILE A 12 16.51 5.98 -9.92
N THR A 13 16.91 4.94 -10.66
CA THR A 13 16.06 4.31 -11.67
C THR A 13 14.76 3.79 -11.07
N LEU A 14 14.83 3.10 -9.93
CA LEU A 14 13.65 2.59 -9.22
C LEU A 14 12.73 3.73 -8.77
N VAL A 15 13.27 4.80 -8.20
CA VAL A 15 12.49 5.97 -7.77
C VAL A 15 11.78 6.60 -8.96
N PHE A 16 12.46 6.74 -10.10
CA PHE A 16 11.87 7.25 -11.33
C PHE A 16 10.73 6.36 -11.82
N ILE A 17 10.96 5.05 -11.95
CA ILE A 17 9.92 4.08 -12.34
C ILE A 17 8.74 4.10 -11.37
N TYR A 18 9.00 4.29 -10.08
CA TYR A 18 7.95 4.35 -9.07
C TYR A 18 7.04 5.56 -9.28
N PHE A 19 7.61 6.76 -9.36
CA PHE A 19 6.83 7.99 -9.44
C PHE A 19 6.14 8.18 -10.79
N PHE A 20 6.78 7.76 -11.89
CA PHE A 20 6.23 7.96 -13.25
C PHE A 20 5.51 6.74 -13.82
N GLY A 21 5.68 5.56 -13.23
CA GLY A 21 5.04 4.32 -13.67
C GLY A 21 4.08 3.78 -12.63
N ILE A 22 4.61 3.26 -11.52
CA ILE A 22 3.80 2.54 -10.51
C ILE A 22 2.74 3.46 -9.90
N ARG A 23 3.09 4.70 -9.55
CA ARG A 23 2.15 5.65 -8.96
C ARG A 23 1.01 6.00 -9.94
N GLU A 24 1.33 6.26 -11.20
CA GLU A 24 0.33 6.57 -12.23
C GLU A 24 -0.60 5.39 -12.47
N ILE A 25 -0.05 4.17 -12.56
CA ILE A 25 -0.85 2.94 -12.69
C ILE A 25 -1.79 2.77 -11.49
N ARG A 26 -1.34 3.07 -10.27
CA ARG A 26 -2.19 3.01 -9.07
C ARG A 26 -3.34 4.02 -9.12
N GLY A 27 -3.09 5.21 -9.67
CA GLY A 27 -4.13 6.21 -9.90
C GLY A 27 -5.17 5.71 -10.91
N VAL A 28 -4.74 5.19 -12.05
CA VAL A 28 -5.64 4.61 -13.05
C VAL A 28 -6.45 3.44 -12.49
N ILE A 29 -5.81 2.56 -11.71
CA ILE A 29 -6.50 1.45 -11.03
C ILE A 29 -7.54 2.00 -10.05
N LEU A 30 -7.19 3.02 -9.26
CA LEU A 30 -8.10 3.69 -8.35
C LEU A 30 -9.34 4.20 -9.10
N ASP A 31 -9.14 4.97 -10.16
CA ASP A 31 -10.23 5.58 -10.93
C ASP A 31 -11.09 4.52 -11.64
N THR A 32 -10.47 3.48 -12.18
CA THR A 32 -11.19 2.42 -12.90
C THR A 32 -11.98 1.52 -11.93
N HIS A 33 -11.37 1.10 -10.83
CA HIS A 33 -12.03 0.22 -9.86
C HIS A 33 -13.04 0.96 -8.99
N LEU A 34 -12.71 2.16 -8.50
CA LEU A 34 -13.54 2.86 -7.54
C LEU A 34 -14.39 3.94 -8.18
N GLY A 35 -14.05 4.50 -9.35
CA GLY A 35 -14.92 5.44 -10.06
C GLY A 35 -16.20 4.80 -10.62
N THR A 36 -16.30 3.47 -10.65
CA THR A 36 -17.54 2.74 -10.98
C THR A 36 -18.38 2.38 -9.76
N ILE A 37 -17.80 2.43 -8.55
CA ILE A 37 -18.42 1.96 -7.30
C ILE A 37 -18.70 3.13 -6.34
N LEU A 38 -17.87 4.17 -6.37
CA LEU A 38 -17.94 5.37 -5.55
C LEU A 38 -18.30 6.58 -6.43
N PRO A 39 -19.05 7.56 -5.91
CA PRO A 39 -19.26 8.85 -6.57
C PRO A 39 -17.92 9.55 -6.89
N GLN A 40 -17.87 10.39 -7.93
CA GLN A 40 -16.59 10.87 -8.47
C GLN A 40 -15.85 11.92 -7.62
N ASP A 41 -16.52 12.60 -6.67
CA ASP A 41 -15.89 13.72 -5.93
C ASP A 41 -16.14 13.67 -4.41
N TYR A 42 -17.40 13.44 -4.02
CA TYR A 42 -17.85 13.41 -2.62
C TYR A 42 -19.27 12.88 -2.58
N GLY A 43 -19.61 12.05 -1.61
CA GLY A 43 -20.98 11.57 -1.50
C GLY A 43 -21.22 10.63 -0.33
N GLU A 44 -22.49 10.48 0.00
CA GLU A 44 -22.95 9.40 0.85
C GLU A 44 -22.96 8.11 0.04
N ILE A 45 -22.34 7.06 0.58
CA ILE A 45 -22.35 5.72 0.01
C ILE A 45 -23.61 5.00 0.50
N GLN A 46 -23.78 4.91 1.82
CA GLN A 46 -24.88 4.19 2.46
C GLN A 46 -25.02 4.56 3.95
N ASN A 47 -26.25 4.73 4.43
CA ASN A 47 -26.59 4.82 5.88
C ASN A 47 -25.72 5.81 6.68
N GLY A 48 -25.43 6.99 6.13
CA GLY A 48 -24.59 8.02 6.77
C GLY A 48 -23.07 7.77 6.70
N LEU A 49 -22.61 6.77 5.93
CA LEU A 49 -21.22 6.59 5.55
C LEU A 49 -20.90 7.48 4.34
N PHE A 50 -19.97 8.41 4.53
CA PHE A 50 -19.47 9.31 3.51
C PHE A 50 -18.06 8.93 3.11
N PHE A 51 -17.68 9.23 1.88
CA PHE A 51 -16.29 9.18 1.43
C PHE A 51 -15.80 10.55 0.96
N THR A 52 -14.51 10.74 1.05
CA THR A 52 -13.76 11.87 0.49
C THR A 52 -12.46 11.35 -0.08
N GLU A 53 -12.08 11.86 -1.25
CA GLU A 53 -10.73 11.62 -1.75
C GLU A 53 -9.72 12.32 -0.82
N LEU A 54 -8.66 11.60 -0.43
CA LEU A 54 -7.56 12.16 0.37
C LEU A 54 -6.32 12.42 -0.50
N SER A 55 -6.16 11.65 -1.58
CA SER A 55 -5.16 11.85 -2.63
C SER A 55 -5.49 10.95 -3.84
N SER A 56 -4.80 11.17 -4.96
CA SER A 56 -4.82 10.34 -6.19
C SER A 56 -4.67 8.81 -6.03
N VAL A 57 -4.39 8.32 -4.81
CA VAL A 57 -4.19 6.90 -4.50
C VAL A 57 -4.81 6.48 -3.16
N SER A 58 -5.68 7.30 -2.56
CA SER A 58 -6.28 7.02 -1.26
C SER A 58 -7.62 7.69 -1.02
N PHE A 59 -8.55 6.95 -0.44
CA PHE A 59 -9.84 7.45 0.02
C PHE A 59 -9.94 7.46 1.54
N SER A 60 -10.71 8.41 2.06
CA SER A 60 -11.12 8.44 3.46
C SER A 60 -12.61 8.30 3.59
N PHE A 61 -13.02 7.50 4.57
CA PHE A 61 -14.39 7.19 4.89
C PHE A 61 -14.69 7.70 6.29
N TYR A 62 -15.87 8.26 6.52
CA TYR A 62 -16.31 8.68 7.84
C TYR A 62 -17.81 8.53 7.97
N ASN A 63 -18.27 8.25 9.18
CA ASN A 63 -19.69 8.08 9.48
C ASN A 63 -20.19 9.33 10.24
N LYS A 64 -21.15 10.08 9.65
CA LYS A 64 -21.72 11.30 10.27
C LYS A 64 -22.68 11.02 11.41
N THR A 65 -23.20 9.80 11.50
CA THR A 65 -24.20 9.37 12.48
C THR A 65 -23.59 9.03 13.85
N ARG A 66 -22.25 8.94 13.95
CA ARG A 66 -21.53 8.70 15.20
C ARG A 66 -21.04 10.02 15.80
N VAL A 67 -21.22 10.19 17.13
CA VAL A 67 -20.80 11.37 17.92
C VAL A 67 -19.30 11.66 17.80
N ILE A 68 -18.50 10.63 17.49
CA ILE A 68 -17.08 10.73 17.20
C ILE A 68 -16.88 10.47 15.71
N HIS A 69 -16.44 11.49 14.96
CA HIS A 69 -16.05 11.34 13.56
C HIS A 69 -14.76 10.51 13.46
N LYS A 70 -14.91 9.19 13.36
CA LYS A 70 -13.78 8.30 13.08
C LYS A 70 -13.57 8.29 11.57
N PHE A 71 -12.37 8.66 11.14
CA PHE A 71 -11.93 8.56 9.76
C PHE A 71 -11.20 7.24 9.54
N TRP A 72 -11.65 6.47 8.56
CA TRP A 72 -10.98 5.27 8.07
C TRP A 72 -10.37 5.56 6.70
N VAL A 73 -9.23 4.93 6.40
CA VAL A 73 -8.51 5.20 5.16
C VAL A 73 -8.34 3.92 4.37
N TYR A 74 -8.70 3.95 3.09
CA TYR A 74 -8.33 2.91 2.14
C TYR A 74 -7.21 3.42 1.25
N LYS A 75 -6.14 2.63 1.10
CA LYS A 75 -5.04 2.93 0.19
C LYS A 75 -4.85 1.81 -0.81
N ILE A 76 -4.61 2.16 -2.07
CA ILE A 76 -4.21 1.20 -3.09
C ILE A 76 -2.81 0.64 -2.73
N PRO A 77 -2.55 -0.67 -2.91
CA PRO A 77 -1.24 -1.29 -2.68
C PRO A 77 -0.12 -0.64 -3.47
N PHE A 78 1.13 -1.02 -3.19
CA PHE A 78 2.35 -0.45 -3.80
C PHE A 78 2.56 1.04 -3.43
N GLY A 79 2.26 1.39 -2.18
CA GLY A 79 2.50 2.73 -1.62
C GLY A 79 3.97 3.04 -1.32
N LEU A 80 4.24 4.16 -0.65
CA LEU A 80 5.60 4.61 -0.35
C LEU A 80 6.42 3.56 0.43
N PHE A 81 5.79 2.80 1.34
CA PHE A 81 6.46 1.75 2.10
C PHE A 81 6.96 0.60 1.23
N PHE A 82 6.32 0.32 0.09
CA PHE A 82 6.83 -0.62 -0.90
C PHE A 82 8.12 -0.08 -1.54
N LEU A 83 8.14 1.19 -1.94
CA LEU A 83 9.35 1.82 -2.48
C LEU A 83 10.50 1.80 -1.47
N LEU A 84 10.23 2.20 -0.23
CA LEU A 84 11.23 2.20 0.85
C LEU A 84 11.75 0.79 1.13
N ALA A 85 10.87 -0.22 1.11
CA ALA A 85 11.28 -1.61 1.26
C ALA A 85 12.19 -2.05 0.10
N CYS A 86 11.83 -1.76 -1.15
CA CYS A 86 12.69 -2.05 -2.31
C CYS A 86 14.07 -1.39 -2.17
N ILE A 87 14.12 -0.11 -1.79
CA ILE A 87 15.39 0.61 -1.55
C ILE A 87 16.21 -0.09 -0.46
N GLY A 88 15.58 -0.45 0.66
CA GLY A 88 16.24 -1.19 1.75
C GLY A 88 16.81 -2.52 1.29
N LEU A 89 16.04 -3.30 0.51
CA LEU A 89 16.49 -4.57 -0.05
C LEU A 89 17.66 -4.40 -1.04
N ILE A 90 17.67 -3.34 -1.84
CA ILE A 90 18.79 -3.03 -2.75
C ILE A 90 20.05 -2.67 -1.96
N ILE A 91 19.92 -1.84 -0.93
CA ILE A 91 21.03 -1.44 -0.07
C ILE A 91 21.67 -2.67 0.57
N LEU A 92 20.85 -3.63 0.99
CA LEU A 92 21.30 -4.87 1.61
C LEU A 92 21.75 -5.94 0.61
N TYR A 93 21.64 -5.76 -0.72
CA TYR A 93 21.85 -6.87 -1.68
C TYR A 93 20.98 -8.09 -1.39
N ALA A 94 19.71 -7.86 -1.05
CA ALA A 94 18.77 -8.93 -0.77
C ALA A 94 18.64 -9.90 -1.95
N ASN A 95 18.44 -11.18 -1.64
CA ASN A 95 18.12 -12.19 -2.65
C ASN A 95 16.81 -11.82 -3.38
N SER A 96 16.73 -12.11 -4.68
CA SER A 96 15.52 -11.98 -5.52
C SER A 96 14.22 -12.47 -4.85
N LYS A 97 14.29 -13.54 -4.03
CA LYS A 97 13.16 -14.08 -3.26
C LYS A 97 12.44 -13.02 -2.40
N PHE A 98 13.18 -12.10 -1.79
CA PHE A 98 12.59 -11.05 -0.94
C PHE A 98 11.75 -10.04 -1.72
N TYR A 99 12.11 -9.77 -2.98
CA TYR A 99 11.30 -8.93 -3.86
C TYR A 99 9.98 -9.61 -4.24
N TYR A 100 9.99 -10.93 -4.48
CA TYR A 100 8.77 -11.69 -4.72
C TYR A 100 7.85 -11.71 -3.49
N TYR A 101 8.41 -11.89 -2.29
CA TYR A 101 7.62 -11.78 -1.05
C TYR A 101 7.03 -10.38 -0.88
N LEU A 102 7.80 -9.34 -1.16
CA LEU A 102 7.34 -7.96 -1.09
C LEU A 102 6.17 -7.71 -2.05
N ILE A 103 6.27 -8.17 -3.31
CA ILE A 103 5.17 -8.10 -4.29
C ILE A 103 3.95 -8.88 -3.79
N GLY A 104 4.15 -10.10 -3.28
CA GLY A 104 3.09 -10.93 -2.73
C GLY A 104 2.33 -10.26 -1.58
N ILE A 105 3.05 -9.61 -0.66
CA ILE A 105 2.45 -8.84 0.45
C ILE A 105 1.54 -7.72 -0.07
N GLN A 106 1.96 -7.01 -1.12
CA GLN A 106 1.15 -5.95 -1.73
C GLN A 106 -0.09 -6.50 -2.42
N ILE A 107 0.06 -7.56 -3.21
CA ILE A 107 -1.06 -8.16 -3.96
C ILE A 107 -2.09 -8.78 -2.99
N ILE A 108 -1.64 -9.60 -2.04
CA ILE A 108 -2.53 -10.28 -1.09
C ILE A 108 -3.18 -9.26 -0.15
N GLY A 109 -2.39 -8.35 0.43
CA GLY A 109 -2.93 -7.28 1.28
C GLY A 109 -3.93 -6.40 0.53
N GLY A 110 -3.64 -6.10 -0.74
CA GLY A 110 -4.54 -5.38 -1.64
C GLY A 110 -5.84 -6.10 -1.92
N ALA A 111 -5.77 -7.37 -2.29
CA ALA A 111 -6.93 -8.19 -2.61
C ALA A 111 -7.86 -8.33 -1.38
N ILE A 112 -7.30 -8.59 -0.20
CA ILE A 112 -8.08 -8.68 1.05
C ILE A 112 -8.68 -7.31 1.38
N SER A 113 -7.90 -6.23 1.31
CA SER A 113 -8.41 -4.87 1.59
C SER A 113 -9.53 -4.50 0.63
N PHE A 114 -9.39 -4.83 -0.65
CA PHE A 114 -10.40 -4.55 -1.66
C PHE A 114 -11.67 -5.38 -1.43
N LEU A 115 -11.54 -6.67 -1.13
CA LEU A 115 -12.69 -7.52 -0.81
C LEU A 115 -13.49 -6.95 0.37
N PHE A 116 -12.82 -6.57 1.45
CA PHE A 116 -13.50 -5.99 2.61
C PHE A 116 -14.07 -4.60 2.34
N LEU A 117 -13.47 -3.83 1.42
CA LEU A 117 -14.06 -2.59 0.94
C LEU A 117 -15.39 -2.85 0.22
N LEU A 118 -15.46 -3.88 -0.63
CA LEU A 118 -16.72 -4.27 -1.28
C LEU A 118 -17.79 -4.70 -0.26
N LEU A 119 -17.40 -5.47 0.77
CA LEU A 119 -18.31 -5.83 1.87
C LEU A 119 -18.76 -4.60 2.66
N THR A 120 -17.90 -3.60 2.80
CA THR A 120 -18.25 -2.33 3.45
C THR A 120 -19.35 -1.61 2.70
N ILE A 121 -19.19 -1.50 1.39
CA ILE A 121 -20.12 -0.78 0.50
C ILE A 121 -21.43 -1.55 0.33
N SER A 122 -21.39 -2.88 0.34
CA SER A 122 -22.55 -3.73 0.00
C SER A 122 -23.33 -4.25 1.20
N ILE A 123 -22.70 -4.37 2.39
CA ILE A 123 -23.26 -5.09 3.54
C ILE A 123 -23.28 -4.23 4.80
N SER A 124 -22.13 -3.74 5.29
CA SER A 124 -22.05 -2.98 6.53
C SER A 124 -20.78 -2.13 6.65
N ASP A 125 -20.94 -0.90 7.13
CA ASP A 125 -19.85 0.04 7.40
C ASP A 125 -18.79 -0.48 8.38
N HIS A 126 -19.11 -1.44 9.24
CA HIS A 126 -18.16 -2.04 10.20
C HIS A 126 -16.95 -2.70 9.54
N PHE A 127 -17.08 -3.18 8.30
CA PHE A 127 -15.99 -3.84 7.58
C PHE A 127 -14.88 -2.88 7.15
N ILE A 128 -15.11 -1.56 7.16
CA ILE A 128 -14.12 -0.54 6.74
C ILE A 128 -12.86 -0.52 7.61
N VAL A 129 -12.96 -1.07 8.83
CA VAL A 129 -11.83 -1.20 9.74
C VAL A 129 -10.75 -2.12 9.17
N VAL A 130 -11.13 -3.16 8.41
CA VAL A 130 -10.17 -4.13 7.86
C VAL A 130 -9.31 -3.53 6.74
N PRO A 131 -9.87 -2.86 5.71
CA PRO A 131 -9.07 -2.17 4.71
C PRO A 131 -8.16 -1.08 5.31
N ASP A 132 -8.62 -0.36 6.34
CA ASP A 132 -7.78 0.60 7.08
C ASP A 132 -6.62 -0.10 7.78
N LEU A 133 -6.90 -1.16 8.55
CA LEU A 133 -5.87 -1.93 9.24
C LEU A 133 -4.81 -2.47 8.28
N ILE A 134 -5.24 -3.10 7.19
CA ILE A 134 -4.34 -3.74 6.25
C ILE A 134 -3.53 -2.71 5.48
N SER A 135 -4.18 -1.74 4.85
CA SER A 135 -3.51 -0.81 3.93
C SER A 135 -2.64 0.22 4.66
N ARG A 136 -3.02 0.62 5.88
CA ARG A 136 -2.31 1.66 6.64
C ARG A 136 -1.27 1.09 7.60
N TYR A 137 -1.46 -0.12 8.13
CA TYR A 137 -0.60 -0.67 9.17
C TYR A 137 0.07 -1.97 8.75
N LEU A 138 -0.70 -3.01 8.41
CA LEU A 138 -0.15 -4.35 8.19
C LEU A 138 0.76 -4.42 6.96
N THR A 139 0.31 -3.94 5.80
CA THR A 139 1.10 -3.96 4.57
C THR A 139 2.40 -3.15 4.70
N PRO A 140 2.40 -1.92 5.25
CA PRO A 140 3.62 -1.20 5.60
C PRO A 140 4.54 -1.95 6.55
N LEU A 141 3.99 -2.51 7.63
CA LEU A 141 4.76 -3.26 8.63
C LEU A 141 5.44 -4.49 8.00
N CYS A 142 4.72 -5.28 7.23
CA CYS A 142 5.27 -6.44 6.53
C CYS A 142 6.33 -6.04 5.49
N SER A 143 6.12 -4.94 4.77
CA SER A 143 7.07 -4.46 3.75
C SER A 143 8.41 -4.06 4.37
N LEU A 144 8.40 -3.24 5.43
CA LEU A 144 9.62 -2.86 6.13
C LEU A 144 10.18 -4.00 6.97
N GLY A 145 9.32 -4.88 7.50
CA GLY A 145 9.70 -6.09 8.21
C GLY A 145 10.55 -7.04 7.37
N LEU A 146 10.30 -7.13 6.04
CA LEU A 146 11.18 -7.89 5.14
C LEU A 146 12.60 -7.32 5.07
N VAL A 147 12.76 -5.99 5.12
CA VAL A 147 14.08 -5.35 5.14
C VAL A 147 14.81 -5.72 6.44
N ALA A 148 14.11 -5.61 7.58
CA ALA A 148 14.67 -5.99 8.88
C ALA A 148 15.05 -7.48 8.92
N LEU A 149 14.19 -8.36 8.40
CA LEU A 149 14.46 -9.79 8.30
C LEU A 149 15.69 -10.08 7.45
N THR A 150 15.81 -9.42 6.29
CA THR A 150 16.97 -9.58 5.40
C THR A 150 18.26 -9.17 6.12
N TYR A 151 18.24 -8.04 6.83
CA TYR A 151 19.38 -7.57 7.61
C TYR A 151 19.79 -8.56 8.71
N ILE A 152 18.82 -9.11 9.44
CA ILE A 152 19.07 -10.12 10.48
C ILE A 152 19.69 -11.38 9.86
N GLN A 153 19.13 -11.89 8.77
CA GLN A 153 19.65 -13.09 8.11
C GLN A 153 21.08 -12.91 7.60
N GLN A 154 21.44 -11.74 7.08
CA GLN A 154 22.82 -11.44 6.67
C GLN A 154 23.77 -11.32 7.85
N LYS A 155 23.27 -10.90 9.02
CA LYS A 155 24.09 -10.83 10.23
C LYS A 155 24.30 -12.23 10.85
N GLU A 156 23.28 -13.07 10.82
CA GLU A 156 23.29 -14.42 11.42
C GLU A 156 23.92 -15.48 10.50
N ALA A 157 23.81 -15.28 9.18
CA ALA A 157 24.49 -16.05 8.16
C ALA A 157 25.28 -15.09 7.24
N PRO A 158 26.46 -14.60 7.68
CA PRO A 158 27.28 -13.70 6.86
C PRO A 158 27.75 -14.27 5.52
N GLU A 159 27.55 -15.58 5.27
CA GLU A 159 28.30 -16.43 4.30
C GLU A 159 29.82 -16.43 4.66
N ALA A 160 30.50 -17.54 4.96
CA ALA A 160 30.77 -18.73 4.14
C ALA A 160 31.43 -18.40 2.80
#